data_AF-A0A0N1L7S6-F1
#
_entry.id   AF-A0A0N1L7S6-F1
#
_cell.length_a   1.000
_cell.length_b   1.000
_cell.length_c   1.000
_cell.angle_alpha   90.00
_cell.angle_beta   90.00
_cell.angle_gamma   90.00
#
_symmetry.space_group_name_H-M   'P 1'
#
loop_
_entity.id
_entity.type
_entity.pdbx_description
1 polymer ?
#
loop_
_entity_poly.entity_id
_entity_poly.type
_entity_poly.pdbx_seq_one_letter_code
_entity_poly.pdbx_strand_id
1 'polypeptide(L)'
;MSLAIDPTAPLAAYLAARWDEPVSIAGLRRFHGGSSRQTFRFDAIAASGRREALVLRRDPPASLIETDRTTEFTALGAAFAAGVPVPPPLWLDTGDALGSPGFLMREVAGGRAAGLFEPEPYGDDAAAIGTALFDSLGRIHRIAPEAAGLAPVAAGDAIRIRLDHWANAFAADRLRPEPVMEAAIRWLYATPPPPPQRVALVHGDFRSGNFLFAEDRLLAILDWEMAHAGDPLYDLAWALDPLWNHGSGRPAATLAEAQAIAVWQAASGLSAPPEALAWWRVFAQVKGLAIWISAAREIADGRSFDPVLAFAGSIPYRFHVATLARALAA
;
A
#
# COMPACT_ATOMS: atom_id res chain seq x y z
N MET A 1 -1.03 26.89 -1.16
CA MET A 1 -2.37 26.31 -1.39
C MET A 1 -2.50 26.03 -2.89
N SER A 2 -2.07 24.85 -3.36
CA SER A 2 -2.27 24.48 -4.77
C SER A 2 -3.76 24.21 -4.95
N LEU A 3 -4.46 25.09 -5.67
CA LEU A 3 -5.83 24.84 -6.11
C LEU A 3 -5.78 23.58 -6.97
N ALA A 4 -6.26 22.46 -6.43
CA ALA A 4 -6.37 21.23 -7.20
C ALA A 4 -7.21 21.53 -8.44
N ILE A 5 -6.64 21.37 -9.62
CA ILE A 5 -7.34 21.57 -10.90
C ILE A 5 -8.56 20.65 -10.89
N ASP A 6 -9.75 21.21 -11.09
CA ASP A 6 -10.99 20.44 -11.22
C ASP A 6 -10.86 19.44 -12.38
N PRO A 7 -10.86 18.11 -12.13
CA PRO A 7 -10.69 17.10 -13.16
C PRO A 7 -11.93 16.89 -14.05
N THR A 8 -13.06 17.56 -13.79
CA THR A 8 -14.35 17.29 -14.45
C THR A 8 -14.26 17.33 -15.98
N ALA A 9 -13.72 18.41 -16.55
CA ALA A 9 -13.65 18.57 -18.01
C ALA A 9 -12.64 17.59 -18.67
N PRO A 10 -11.40 17.43 -18.16
CA PRO A 10 -10.49 16.39 -18.64
C PRO A 10 -11.08 14.98 -18.59
N LEU A 11 -11.76 14.63 -17.48
CA LEU A 11 -12.42 13.32 -17.33
C LEU A 11 -13.50 13.09 -18.38
N ALA A 12 -14.39 14.07 -18.58
CA ALA A 12 -15.46 13.99 -19.57
C ALA A 12 -14.89 13.76 -20.98
N ALA A 13 -13.86 14.51 -21.37
CA ALA A 13 -13.21 14.37 -22.67
C ALA A 13 -12.50 13.01 -22.83
N TYR A 14 -11.75 12.59 -21.81
CA TYR A 14 -11.02 11.32 -21.81
C TYR A 14 -11.94 10.10 -21.94
N LEU A 15 -13.08 10.14 -21.24
CA LEU A 15 -14.10 9.09 -21.30
C LEU A 15 -14.90 9.14 -22.59
N ALA A 16 -15.24 10.33 -23.09
CA ALA A 16 -15.97 10.47 -24.35
C ALA A 16 -15.18 9.87 -25.52
N ALA A 17 -13.86 10.07 -25.56
CA ALA A 17 -13.01 9.44 -26.56
C ALA A 17 -12.95 7.91 -26.46
N ARG A 18 -13.10 7.34 -25.25
CA ARG A 18 -13.06 5.89 -25.01
C ARG A 18 -14.38 5.19 -25.22
N TRP A 19 -15.48 5.90 -25.00
CA TRP A 19 -16.83 5.37 -25.19
C TRP A 19 -17.40 5.74 -26.57
N ASP A 20 -16.70 6.57 -27.33
CA ASP A 20 -17.12 7.09 -28.64
C ASP A 20 -18.49 7.78 -28.57
N GLU A 21 -18.74 8.50 -27.47
CA GLU A 21 -19.98 9.24 -27.22
C GLU A 21 -19.78 10.34 -26.17
N PRO A 22 -20.61 11.39 -26.13
CA PRO A 22 -20.53 12.42 -25.09
C PRO A 22 -20.73 11.85 -23.68
N VAL A 23 -19.89 12.29 -22.73
CA VAL A 23 -19.95 11.87 -21.32
C VAL A 23 -20.05 13.09 -20.42
N SER A 24 -20.94 13.02 -19.43
CA SER A 24 -21.03 13.97 -18.33
C SER A 24 -20.54 13.34 -17.03
N ILE A 25 -19.98 14.17 -16.15
CA ILE A 25 -19.45 13.75 -14.85
C ILE A 25 -20.38 14.29 -13.77
N ALA A 26 -20.83 13.41 -12.88
CA ALA A 26 -21.69 13.74 -11.75
C ALA A 26 -21.06 13.28 -10.44
N GLY A 27 -21.41 13.95 -9.33
CA GLY A 27 -21.03 13.52 -7.98
C GLY A 27 -19.53 13.48 -7.71
N LEU A 28 -18.72 14.29 -8.41
CA LEU A 28 -17.28 14.32 -8.23
C LEU A 28 -16.92 14.67 -6.77
N ARG A 29 -16.22 13.74 -6.11
CA ARG A 29 -15.80 13.89 -4.71
C ARG A 29 -14.35 13.48 -4.56
N ARG A 30 -13.55 14.33 -3.93
CA ARG A 30 -12.18 14.00 -3.52
C ARG A 30 -12.17 13.26 -2.19
N PHE A 31 -11.47 12.14 -2.12
CA PHE A 31 -11.09 11.52 -0.86
C PHE A 31 -9.86 12.23 -0.27
N HIS A 32 -9.90 12.49 1.02
CA HIS A 32 -8.82 13.13 1.77
C HIS A 32 -8.16 12.08 2.69
N GLY A 33 -6.85 12.21 2.95
CA GLY A 33 -6.09 11.27 3.78
C GLY A 33 -5.04 10.43 3.04
N GLY A 34 -4.95 10.53 1.70
CA GLY A 34 -3.80 10.03 0.93
C GLY A 34 -2.79 11.16 0.75
N SER A 35 -1.63 11.08 1.40
CA SER A 35 -0.61 12.14 1.38
C SER A 35 0.17 12.22 0.07
N SER A 36 0.23 11.12 -0.70
CA SER A 36 1.01 11.00 -1.94
C SER A 36 0.20 11.31 -3.21
N ARG A 37 -1.10 11.00 -3.23
CA ARG A 37 -1.92 10.93 -4.47
C ARG A 37 -3.31 11.57 -4.30
N GLN A 38 -3.82 12.19 -5.37
CA GLN A 38 -5.21 12.65 -5.40
C GLN A 38 -6.12 11.51 -5.85
N THR A 39 -7.12 11.17 -5.03
CA THR A 39 -8.14 10.17 -5.37
C THR A 39 -9.51 10.84 -5.46
N PHE A 40 -10.20 10.67 -6.59
CA PHE A 40 -11.54 11.21 -6.83
C PHE A 40 -12.51 10.09 -7.18
N ARG A 41 -13.71 10.10 -6.59
CA ARG A 41 -14.86 9.29 -7.01
C ARG A 41 -15.80 10.15 -7.85
N PHE A 42 -16.40 9.57 -8.89
CA PHE A 42 -17.45 10.22 -9.67
C PHE A 42 -18.32 9.19 -10.41
N ASP A 43 -19.50 9.62 -10.85
CA ASP A 43 -20.33 8.92 -11.82
C ASP A 43 -20.04 9.47 -13.22
N ALA A 44 -19.71 8.60 -14.17
CA ALA A 44 -19.65 8.92 -15.59
C ALA A 44 -20.95 8.49 -16.27
N ILE A 45 -21.63 9.44 -16.91
CA ILE A 45 -22.95 9.25 -17.53
C ILE A 45 -22.84 9.58 -19.02
N ALA A 46 -22.98 8.56 -19.86
CA ALA A 46 -22.91 8.68 -21.30
C ALA A 46 -24.26 9.11 -21.90
N ALA A 47 -24.24 9.69 -23.11
CA ALA A 47 -25.45 10.13 -23.81
C ALA A 47 -26.43 8.98 -24.09
N SER A 48 -25.92 7.76 -24.26
CA SER A 48 -26.71 6.52 -24.37
C SER A 48 -27.49 6.13 -23.10
N GLY A 49 -27.20 6.77 -21.96
CA GLY A 49 -27.75 6.42 -20.65
C GLY A 49 -26.88 5.44 -19.85
N ARG A 50 -25.75 4.98 -20.40
CA ARG A 50 -24.74 4.21 -19.64
C ARG A 50 -24.26 5.04 -18.45
N ARG A 51 -24.24 4.42 -17.26
CA ARG A 51 -23.68 5.01 -16.04
C ARG A 51 -22.67 4.07 -15.41
N GLU A 52 -21.46 4.56 -15.15
CA GLU A 52 -20.45 3.84 -14.38
C GLU A 52 -19.90 4.71 -13.24
N ALA A 53 -19.82 4.14 -12.04
CA ALA A 53 -19.14 4.76 -10.92
C ALA A 53 -17.64 4.43 -10.97
N LEU A 54 -16.81 5.46 -11.06
CA LEU A 54 -15.38 5.36 -11.31
C LEU A 54 -14.57 6.07 -10.23
N VAL A 55 -13.31 5.66 -10.12
CA VAL A 55 -12.31 6.30 -9.27
C VAL A 55 -11.11 6.70 -10.13
N LEU A 56 -10.70 7.96 -10.01
CA LEU A 56 -9.46 8.51 -10.54
C LEU A 56 -8.39 8.53 -9.46
N ARG A 57 -7.23 7.95 -9.73
CA ARG A 57 -6.00 8.17 -8.94
C ARG A 57 -4.98 8.86 -9.82
N ARG A 58 -4.50 10.04 -9.41
CA ARG A 58 -3.52 10.83 -10.16
C ARG A 58 -2.53 11.55 -9.25
N ASP A 59 -1.45 12.00 -9.87
CA ASP A 59 -0.38 12.72 -9.17
C ASP A 59 -0.81 14.15 -8.81
N PRO A 60 -0.33 14.70 -7.69
CA PRO A 60 -0.49 16.12 -7.41
C PRO A 60 0.23 16.96 -8.49
N PRO A 61 -0.25 18.17 -8.82
CA PRO A 61 0.29 19.00 -9.90
C PRO A 61 1.78 19.39 -9.78
N ALA A 62 2.40 19.16 -8.62
CA ALA A 62 3.78 19.51 -8.31
C ALA A 62 4.66 18.29 -7.96
N SER A 63 4.28 17.08 -8.41
CA SER A 63 5.11 15.89 -8.18
C SER A 63 6.39 15.97 -9.02
N LEU A 64 7.53 16.11 -8.33
CA LEU A 64 8.88 16.07 -8.91
C LEU A 64 9.46 14.64 -8.94
N ILE A 65 8.63 13.63 -8.62
CA ILE A 65 9.06 12.24 -8.51
C ILE A 65 8.22 11.40 -9.47
N GLU A 66 8.86 10.91 -10.53
CA GLU A 66 8.38 9.82 -11.40
C GLU A 66 8.34 8.49 -10.61
N THR A 67 7.57 8.41 -9.52
CA THR A 67 7.17 7.09 -9.02
C THR A 67 6.13 6.56 -9.98
N ASP A 68 6.53 5.54 -10.73
CA ASP A 68 5.89 5.11 -11.96
C ASP A 68 4.41 4.72 -11.74
N ARG A 69 3.51 5.62 -12.13
CA ARG A 69 2.05 5.38 -12.20
C ARG A 69 1.72 4.10 -12.97
N THR A 70 2.59 3.74 -13.92
CA THR A 70 2.52 2.47 -14.64
C THR A 70 2.70 1.30 -13.67
N THR A 71 3.75 1.28 -12.86
CA THR A 71 3.99 0.25 -11.82
C THR A 71 2.76 0.00 -10.93
N GLU A 72 2.14 1.06 -10.42
CA GLU A 72 0.94 0.90 -9.59
C GLU A 72 -0.24 0.29 -10.38
N PHE A 73 -0.47 0.79 -11.61
CA PHE A 73 -1.55 0.30 -12.46
C PHE A 73 -1.32 -1.14 -12.94
N THR A 74 -0.09 -1.50 -13.28
CA THR A 74 0.28 -2.84 -13.76
C THR A 74 0.28 -3.86 -12.63
N ALA A 75 0.72 -3.48 -11.41
CA ALA A 75 0.57 -4.32 -10.22
C ALA A 75 -0.90 -4.60 -9.91
N LEU A 76 -1.74 -3.55 -9.91
CA LEU A 76 -3.20 -3.67 -9.74
C LEU A 76 -3.82 -4.58 -10.82
N GLY A 77 -3.40 -4.41 -12.08
CA GLY A 77 -3.82 -5.24 -13.21
C GLY A 77 -3.44 -6.71 -13.06
N ALA A 78 -2.21 -6.99 -12.63
CA ALA A 78 -1.75 -8.36 -12.41
C ALA A 78 -2.50 -9.03 -11.25
N ALA A 79 -2.74 -8.30 -10.16
CA ALA A 79 -3.55 -8.78 -9.04
C ALA A 79 -4.99 -9.08 -9.45
N PHE A 80 -5.62 -8.18 -10.23
CA PHE A 80 -6.96 -8.39 -10.77
C PHE A 80 -7.02 -9.64 -11.67
N ALA A 81 -6.06 -9.80 -12.58
CA ALA A 81 -5.96 -10.97 -13.46
C ALA A 81 -5.75 -12.28 -12.68
N ALA A 82 -5.08 -12.23 -11.53
CA ALA A 82 -4.88 -13.37 -10.63
C ALA A 82 -6.10 -13.69 -9.73
N GLY A 83 -7.21 -12.96 -9.87
CA GLY A 83 -8.42 -13.16 -9.07
C GLY A 83 -8.27 -12.71 -7.61
N VAL A 84 -7.35 -11.78 -7.34
CA VAL A 84 -7.27 -11.07 -6.06
C VAL A 84 -8.39 -10.02 -6.05
N PRO A 85 -9.18 -9.89 -4.96
CA PRO A 85 -10.19 -8.85 -4.87
C PRO A 85 -9.49 -7.48 -4.83
N VAL A 86 -9.55 -6.75 -5.95
CA VAL A 86 -9.01 -5.40 -6.10
C VAL A 86 -9.98 -4.56 -6.94
N PRO A 87 -9.91 -3.22 -6.89
CA PRO A 87 -10.70 -2.38 -7.79
C PRO A 87 -10.33 -2.69 -9.26
N PRO A 88 -11.30 -2.99 -10.14
CA PRO A 88 -11.01 -3.32 -11.54
C PRO A 88 -10.31 -2.14 -12.24
N PRO A 89 -9.03 -2.30 -12.67
CA PRO A 89 -8.35 -1.25 -13.41
C PRO A 89 -8.97 -1.12 -14.81
N LEU A 90 -9.05 0.11 -15.32
CA LEU A 90 -9.65 0.39 -16.63
C LEU A 90 -8.63 0.96 -17.61
N TRP A 91 -8.09 2.14 -17.29
CA TRP A 91 -7.24 2.88 -18.22
C TRP A 91 -6.16 3.64 -17.49
N LEU A 92 -4.94 3.54 -18.00
CA LEU A 92 -3.79 4.33 -17.61
C LEU A 92 -3.63 5.50 -18.57
N ASP A 93 -3.30 6.67 -18.02
CA ASP A 93 -2.82 7.83 -18.73
C ASP A 93 -1.46 8.24 -18.16
N THR A 94 -0.41 8.09 -18.96
CA THR A 94 0.94 8.55 -18.62
C THR A 94 1.20 9.98 -19.07
N GLY A 95 0.26 10.60 -19.80
CA GLY A 95 0.30 11.99 -20.21
C GLY A 95 -0.47 12.90 -19.26
N ASP A 96 -1.15 13.89 -19.81
CA ASP A 96 -1.91 14.92 -19.09
C ASP A 96 -3.40 14.93 -19.46
N ALA A 97 -3.90 13.89 -20.13
CA ALA A 97 -5.29 13.83 -20.57
C ALA A 97 -6.29 13.75 -19.39
N LEU A 98 -5.82 13.33 -18.21
CA LEU A 98 -6.55 13.39 -16.93
C LEU A 98 -6.20 14.64 -16.08
N GLY A 99 -5.51 15.62 -16.68
CA GLY A 99 -4.94 16.82 -16.05
C GLY A 99 -3.58 16.61 -15.37
N SER A 100 -3.20 15.36 -15.12
CA SER A 100 -1.87 14.89 -14.72
C SER A 100 -1.82 13.37 -14.91
N PRO A 101 -0.63 12.74 -14.90
CA PRO A 101 -0.51 11.29 -14.98
C PRO A 101 -1.39 10.60 -13.92
N GLY A 102 -2.14 9.59 -14.35
CA GLY A 102 -3.14 8.94 -13.52
C GLY A 102 -3.77 7.73 -14.18
N PHE A 103 -4.62 7.04 -13.43
CA PHE A 103 -5.42 5.95 -13.98
C PHE A 103 -6.85 5.97 -13.43
N LEU A 104 -7.73 5.34 -14.19
CA LEU A 104 -9.11 5.08 -13.83
C LEU A 104 -9.30 3.60 -13.45
N MET A 105 -10.12 3.38 -12.43
CA MET A 105 -10.58 2.08 -11.99
C MET A 105 -12.08 2.14 -11.67
N ARG A 106 -12.78 1.00 -11.69
CA ARG A 106 -14.18 0.95 -11.24
C ARG A 106 -14.27 1.13 -9.74
N GLU A 107 -15.31 1.82 -9.29
CA GLU A 107 -15.65 1.87 -7.87
C GLU A 107 -16.02 0.47 -7.37
N VAL A 108 -15.52 0.13 -6.18
CA VAL A 108 -15.99 -1.03 -5.41
C VAL A 108 -17.07 -0.53 -4.43
N ALA A 109 -18.32 -0.82 -4.75
CA ALA A 109 -19.47 -0.33 -3.99
C ALA A 109 -19.70 -1.10 -2.69
N GLY A 110 -20.32 -0.44 -1.71
CA GLY A 110 -20.80 -1.06 -0.46
C GLY A 110 -19.72 -1.35 0.59
N GLY A 111 -18.44 -1.09 0.29
CA GLY A 111 -17.34 -1.32 1.21
C GLY A 111 -16.96 -0.11 2.05
N ARG A 112 -16.31 -0.37 3.19
CA ARG A 112 -15.60 0.62 3.99
C ARG A 112 -14.18 0.13 4.31
N ALA A 113 -13.28 1.05 4.63
CA ALA A 113 -11.97 0.74 5.22
C ALA A 113 -12.00 0.95 6.73
N ALA A 114 -11.09 0.28 7.45
CA ALA A 114 -10.93 0.51 8.88
C ALA A 114 -10.37 1.91 9.17
N GLY A 115 -10.97 2.61 10.13
CA GLY A 115 -10.44 3.89 10.60
C GLY A 115 -9.16 3.72 11.41
N LEU A 116 -8.21 4.65 11.28
CA LEU A 116 -6.91 4.59 11.98
C LEU A 116 -7.01 4.39 13.51
N PHE A 117 -8.07 4.94 14.12
CA PHE A 117 -8.32 4.87 15.57
C PHE A 117 -9.53 4.00 15.93
N GLU A 118 -10.07 3.26 14.97
CA GLU A 118 -11.22 2.38 15.21
C GLU A 118 -10.75 1.11 15.93
N PRO A 119 -11.17 0.86 17.18
CA PRO A 119 -10.82 -0.37 17.87
C PRO A 119 -11.62 -1.55 17.30
N GLU A 120 -10.96 -2.69 17.10
CA GLU A 120 -11.57 -3.93 16.60
C GLU A 120 -12.56 -3.73 15.43
N PRO A 121 -12.13 -3.12 14.31
CA PRO A 121 -13.01 -2.61 13.26
C PRO A 121 -13.83 -3.70 12.54
N TYR A 122 -13.47 -4.97 12.72
CA TYR A 122 -14.09 -6.11 12.03
C TYR A 122 -15.03 -6.93 12.92
N GLY A 123 -15.08 -6.68 14.23
CA GLY A 123 -15.96 -7.39 15.17
C GLY A 123 -15.98 -8.92 14.98
N ASP A 124 -17.17 -9.49 14.88
CA ASP A 124 -17.40 -10.93 14.70
C ASP A 124 -16.94 -11.44 13.31
N ASP A 125 -16.85 -10.54 12.31
CA ASP A 125 -16.45 -10.86 10.93
C ASP A 125 -14.93 -10.98 10.76
N ALA A 126 -14.15 -10.65 11.80
CA ALA A 126 -12.69 -10.59 11.78
C ALA A 126 -12.03 -11.87 11.24
N ALA A 127 -12.57 -13.05 11.57
CA ALA A 127 -12.02 -14.32 11.12
C ALA A 127 -12.27 -14.58 9.63
N ALA A 128 -13.46 -14.26 9.13
CA ALA A 128 -13.82 -14.42 7.72
C ALA A 128 -13.03 -13.45 6.84
N ILE A 129 -13.00 -12.17 7.23
CA ILE A 129 -12.21 -11.13 6.56
C ILE A 129 -10.72 -11.49 6.56
N GLY A 130 -10.18 -11.90 7.71
CA GLY A 130 -8.77 -12.27 7.82
C GLY A 130 -8.39 -13.47 6.98
N THR A 131 -9.26 -14.48 6.90
CA THR A 131 -9.03 -15.65 6.04
C THR A 131 -8.94 -15.21 4.57
N ALA A 132 -9.88 -14.39 4.10
CA ALA A 132 -9.85 -13.86 2.74
C ALA A 132 -8.64 -12.94 2.50
N LEU A 133 -8.23 -12.15 3.50
CA LEU A 133 -7.12 -11.21 3.43
C LEU A 133 -5.78 -11.93 3.27
N PHE A 134 -5.47 -12.88 4.15
CA PHE A 134 -4.19 -13.61 4.09
C PHE A 134 -4.16 -14.64 2.94
N ASP A 135 -5.30 -15.17 2.52
CA ASP A 135 -5.39 -15.95 1.27
C ASP A 135 -5.06 -15.07 0.06
N SER A 136 -5.65 -13.88 -0.01
CA SER A 136 -5.36 -12.89 -1.06
C SER A 136 -3.88 -12.49 -1.07
N LEU A 137 -3.27 -12.25 0.10
CA LEU A 137 -1.83 -11.99 0.19
C LEU A 137 -1.01 -13.15 -0.38
N GLY A 138 -1.38 -14.39 -0.05
CA GLY A 138 -0.72 -15.57 -0.60
C GLY A 138 -0.88 -15.67 -2.12
N ARG A 139 -2.05 -15.33 -2.67
CA ARG A 139 -2.28 -15.26 -4.13
C ARG A 139 -1.43 -14.20 -4.81
N ILE A 140 -1.30 -13.01 -4.20
CA ILE A 140 -0.42 -11.94 -4.69
C ILE A 140 1.01 -12.47 -4.82
N HIS A 141 1.50 -13.19 -3.82
CA HIS A 141 2.87 -13.73 -3.82
C HIS A 141 3.09 -14.94 -4.75
N ARG A 142 2.08 -15.32 -5.55
CA ARG A 142 2.25 -16.24 -6.69
C ARG A 142 2.45 -15.53 -8.02
N ILE A 143 2.23 -14.21 -8.06
CA ILE A 143 2.35 -13.40 -9.27
C ILE A 143 3.84 -13.13 -9.53
N ALA A 144 4.31 -13.51 -10.71
CA ALA A 144 5.67 -13.21 -11.16
C ALA A 144 5.82 -11.69 -11.39
N PRO A 145 6.95 -11.07 -11.03
CA PRO A 145 7.16 -9.63 -11.21
C PRO A 145 6.88 -9.13 -12.64
N GLU A 146 7.24 -9.92 -13.65
CA GLU A 146 7.09 -9.57 -15.06
C GLU A 146 5.61 -9.46 -15.46
N ALA A 147 4.73 -10.26 -14.85
CA ALA A 147 3.29 -10.16 -15.07
C ALA A 147 2.70 -8.85 -14.54
N ALA A 148 3.39 -8.21 -13.58
CA ALA A 148 3.08 -6.89 -13.05
C ALA A 148 3.89 -5.76 -13.73
N GLY A 149 4.58 -6.03 -14.83
CA GLY A 149 5.40 -5.03 -15.53
C GLY A 149 6.64 -4.59 -14.75
N LEU A 150 7.04 -5.34 -13.72
CA LEU A 150 8.19 -5.03 -12.87
C LEU A 150 9.46 -5.65 -13.47
N ALA A 151 10.57 -4.93 -13.35
CA ALA A 151 11.87 -5.45 -13.74
C ALA A 151 12.23 -6.70 -12.89
N PRO A 152 12.82 -7.74 -13.51
CA PRO A 152 13.25 -8.92 -12.77
C PRO A 152 14.34 -8.55 -11.77
N VAL A 153 14.26 -9.14 -10.58
CA VAL A 153 15.26 -8.98 -9.52
C VAL A 153 15.79 -10.36 -9.14
N ALA A 154 17.11 -10.50 -9.10
CA ALA A 154 17.72 -11.74 -8.65
C ALA A 154 17.41 -11.96 -7.15
N ALA A 155 17.13 -13.20 -6.77
CA ALA A 155 16.81 -13.55 -5.38
C ALA A 155 17.89 -13.07 -4.40
N GLY A 156 19.17 -13.21 -4.75
CA GLY A 156 20.30 -12.77 -3.92
C GLY A 156 20.33 -11.26 -3.66
N ASP A 157 19.73 -10.45 -4.54
CA ASP A 157 19.75 -8.99 -4.46
C ASP A 157 18.47 -8.41 -3.85
N ALA A 158 17.35 -9.13 -3.93
CA ALA A 158 16.02 -8.63 -3.54
C ALA A 158 15.98 -8.04 -2.12
N ILE A 159 16.62 -8.72 -1.15
CA ILE A 159 16.71 -8.25 0.23
C ILE A 159 17.54 -6.96 0.32
N ARG A 160 18.72 -6.95 -0.31
CA ARG A 160 19.66 -5.82 -0.25
C ARG A 160 19.06 -4.58 -0.88
N ILE A 161 18.45 -4.70 -2.07
CA ILE A 161 17.80 -3.60 -2.78
C ILE A 161 16.75 -2.91 -1.88
N ARG A 162 15.94 -3.69 -1.17
CA ARG A 162 14.90 -3.13 -0.29
C ARG A 162 15.47 -2.53 1.00
N LEU A 163 16.53 -3.11 1.56
CA LEU A 163 17.22 -2.52 2.70
C LEU A 163 17.90 -1.19 2.34
N ASP A 164 18.62 -1.16 1.22
CA ASP A 164 19.27 0.05 0.72
C ASP A 164 18.25 1.15 0.43
N HIS A 165 17.10 0.81 -0.17
CA HIS A 165 16.01 1.76 -0.44
C HIS A 165 15.54 2.47 0.84
N TRP A 166 15.19 1.72 1.90
CA TRP A 166 14.70 2.33 3.13
C TRP A 166 15.79 3.00 3.98
N ALA A 167 17.02 2.47 3.94
CA ALA A 167 18.17 3.13 4.57
C ALA A 167 18.48 4.48 3.93
N ASN A 168 18.39 4.57 2.60
CA ASN A 168 18.58 5.81 1.86
C ASN A 168 17.43 6.80 2.10
N ALA A 169 16.17 6.35 2.12
CA ALA A 169 15.03 7.19 2.48
C ALA A 169 15.19 7.80 3.88
N PHE A 170 15.56 6.98 4.87
CA PHE A 170 15.88 7.46 6.21
C PHE A 170 17.04 8.48 6.21
N ALA A 171 18.13 8.20 5.49
CA ALA A 171 19.28 9.09 5.44
C ALA A 171 18.95 10.46 4.82
N ALA A 172 18.06 10.48 3.82
CA ALA A 172 17.60 11.70 3.16
C ALA A 172 16.69 12.55 4.06
N ASP A 173 15.78 11.91 4.80
CA ASP A 173 14.71 12.62 5.51
C ASP A 173 14.97 12.85 7.01
N ARG A 174 15.99 12.21 7.60
CA ARG A 174 16.28 12.36 9.04
C ARG A 174 16.45 13.83 9.42
N LEU A 175 15.71 14.24 10.44
CA LEU A 175 15.76 15.60 10.99
C LEU A 175 16.79 15.75 12.11
N ARG A 176 17.20 14.64 12.73
CA ARG A 176 18.12 14.57 13.88
C ARG A 176 18.80 13.21 13.93
N PRO A 177 19.81 13.01 14.80
CA PRO A 177 20.36 11.67 15.06
C PRO A 177 19.28 10.71 15.54
N GLU A 178 19.29 9.49 14.99
CA GLU A 178 18.34 8.41 15.33
C GLU A 178 19.11 7.13 15.70
N PRO A 179 19.73 7.03 16.90
CA PRO A 179 20.64 5.95 17.23
C PRO A 179 20.02 4.55 17.16
N VAL A 180 18.74 4.40 17.52
CA VAL A 180 18.01 3.12 17.47
C VAL A 180 17.79 2.69 16.02
N MET A 181 17.39 3.61 15.13
CA MET A 181 17.23 3.35 13.71
C MET A 181 18.56 2.97 13.06
N GLU A 182 19.62 3.72 13.35
CA GLU A 182 20.95 3.46 12.82
C GLU A 182 21.53 2.11 13.30
N ALA A 183 21.28 1.74 14.57
CA ALA A 183 21.66 0.44 15.10
C ALA A 183 20.88 -0.70 14.43
N ALA A 184 19.57 -0.51 14.23
CA ALA A 184 18.71 -1.50 13.56
C ALA A 184 19.14 -1.72 12.09
N ILE A 185 19.41 -0.65 11.35
CA ILE A 185 19.91 -0.74 9.97
C ILE A 185 21.23 -1.52 9.95
N ARG A 186 22.20 -1.19 10.82
CA ARG A 186 23.47 -1.93 10.90
C ARG A 186 23.28 -3.41 11.21
N TRP A 187 22.37 -3.73 12.14
CA TRP A 187 22.02 -5.11 12.48
C TRP A 187 21.45 -5.85 11.26
N LEU A 188 20.52 -5.24 10.52
CA LEU A 188 19.93 -5.81 9.31
C LEU A 188 20.99 -6.09 8.22
N TYR A 189 21.96 -5.18 8.03
CA TYR A 189 23.07 -5.39 7.09
C TYR A 189 23.97 -6.57 7.50
N ALA A 190 24.20 -6.74 8.80
CA ALA A 190 25.10 -7.75 9.35
C ALA A 190 24.48 -9.16 9.43
N THR A 191 23.15 -9.27 9.38
CA THR A 191 22.43 -10.53 9.63
C THR A 191 21.41 -10.89 8.54
N PRO A 192 21.73 -10.77 7.23
CA PRO A 192 20.74 -11.00 6.18
C PRO A 192 20.15 -12.43 6.28
N PRO A 193 18.84 -12.59 6.07
CA PRO A 193 18.22 -13.91 6.05
C PRO A 193 18.65 -14.67 4.78
N PRO A 194 18.34 -15.97 4.69
CA PRO A 194 18.52 -16.72 3.44
C PRO A 194 17.82 -16.02 2.27
N PRO A 195 18.32 -16.19 1.03
CA PRO A 195 17.64 -15.66 -0.16
C PRO A 195 16.17 -16.09 -0.21
N PRO A 196 15.28 -15.26 -0.79
CA PRO A 196 13.87 -15.55 -0.88
C PRO A 196 13.64 -16.87 -1.61
N GLN A 197 12.67 -17.65 -1.12
CA GLN A 197 12.20 -18.87 -1.80
C GLN A 197 11.72 -18.59 -3.22
N ARG A 198 11.22 -17.37 -3.46
CA ARG A 198 10.77 -16.84 -4.75
C ARG A 198 10.74 -15.32 -4.68
N VAL A 199 11.15 -14.66 -5.75
CA VAL A 199 10.85 -13.24 -5.96
C VAL A 199 9.47 -13.13 -6.60
N ALA A 200 8.59 -12.33 -6.02
CA ALA A 200 7.20 -12.16 -6.45
C ALA A 200 6.81 -10.68 -6.47
N LEU A 201 5.61 -10.40 -6.97
CA LEU A 201 4.94 -9.14 -6.70
C LEU A 201 4.75 -8.99 -5.19
N VAL A 202 5.28 -7.90 -4.63
CA VAL A 202 5.08 -7.44 -3.26
C VAL A 202 4.18 -6.21 -3.34
N HIS A 203 3.10 -6.19 -2.56
CA HIS A 203 2.15 -5.08 -2.44
C HIS A 203 2.81 -3.82 -1.85
N GLY A 204 3.61 -4.00 -0.80
CA GLY A 204 4.44 -2.95 -0.22
C GLY A 204 3.80 -2.21 0.96
N ASP A 205 2.48 -2.00 0.99
CA ASP A 205 1.76 -1.46 2.17
C ASP A 205 0.56 -2.33 2.59
N PHE A 206 0.77 -3.64 2.74
CA PHE A 206 -0.32 -4.58 3.09
C PHE A 206 -0.70 -4.52 4.59
N ARG A 207 -1.73 -3.75 4.95
CA ARG A 207 -2.17 -3.50 6.35
C ARG A 207 -3.68 -3.32 6.49
N SER A 208 -4.16 -3.29 7.75
CA SER A 208 -5.58 -3.17 8.13
C SER A 208 -6.34 -1.99 7.50
N GLY A 209 -5.68 -0.87 7.23
CA GLY A 209 -6.33 0.29 6.62
C GLY A 209 -6.40 0.28 5.09
N ASN A 210 -5.82 -0.72 4.42
CA ASN A 210 -5.67 -0.74 2.96
C ASN A 210 -6.53 -1.80 2.28
N PHE A 211 -7.71 -2.07 2.82
CA PHE A 211 -8.71 -2.85 2.12
C PHE A 211 -10.13 -2.40 2.45
N LEU A 212 -11.05 -2.68 1.53
CA LEU A 212 -12.47 -2.51 1.69
C LEU A 212 -13.11 -3.81 2.12
N PHE A 213 -14.02 -3.73 3.09
CA PHE A 213 -14.82 -4.85 3.54
C PHE A 213 -16.29 -4.42 3.73
N ALA A 214 -17.17 -5.42 3.70
CA ALA A 214 -18.57 -5.28 4.08
C ALA A 214 -19.04 -6.60 4.66
N GLU A 215 -19.57 -6.56 5.89
CA GLU A 215 -19.95 -7.77 6.64
C GLU A 215 -18.74 -8.73 6.69
N ASP A 216 -18.94 -10.00 6.37
CA ASP A 216 -17.92 -11.05 6.37
C ASP A 216 -17.04 -11.08 5.11
N ARG A 217 -17.17 -10.11 4.20
CA ARG A 217 -16.51 -10.13 2.89
C ARG A 217 -15.39 -9.10 2.76
N LEU A 218 -14.23 -9.57 2.29
CA LEU A 218 -13.19 -8.75 1.69
C LEU A 218 -13.60 -8.35 0.28
N LEU A 219 -13.71 -7.05 0.00
CA LEU A 219 -14.17 -6.54 -1.29
C LEU A 219 -13.04 -6.09 -2.19
N ALA A 220 -12.00 -5.44 -1.64
CA ALA A 220 -10.89 -4.94 -2.44
C ALA A 220 -9.66 -4.60 -1.60
N ILE A 221 -8.48 -5.04 -2.04
CA ILE A 221 -7.18 -4.57 -1.56
C ILE A 221 -6.80 -3.31 -2.33
N LEU A 222 -6.37 -2.28 -1.59
CA LEU A 222 -6.12 -0.93 -2.06
C LEU A 222 -4.65 -0.56 -1.90
N ASP A 223 -4.27 0.55 -2.54
CA ASP A 223 -3.00 1.24 -2.33
C ASP A 223 -1.73 0.47 -2.74
N TRP A 224 -1.60 0.28 -4.05
CA TRP A 224 -0.51 -0.44 -4.69
C TRP A 224 0.70 0.46 -5.03
N GLU A 225 0.81 1.64 -4.42
CA GLU A 225 1.85 2.62 -4.76
C GLU A 225 3.27 2.18 -4.38
N MET A 226 3.38 1.25 -3.41
CA MET A 226 4.65 0.69 -2.96
C MET A 226 4.95 -0.67 -3.61
N ALA A 227 4.21 -1.03 -4.66
CA ALA A 227 4.37 -2.32 -5.31
C ALA A 227 5.77 -2.47 -5.94
N HIS A 228 6.40 -3.63 -5.75
CA HIS A 228 7.74 -3.91 -6.27
C HIS A 228 8.01 -5.41 -6.37
N ALA A 229 9.10 -5.77 -7.04
CA ALA A 229 9.60 -7.14 -7.08
C ALA A 229 10.42 -7.40 -5.80
N GLY A 230 10.06 -8.43 -5.02
CA GLY A 230 10.74 -8.68 -3.75
C GLY A 230 10.43 -10.01 -3.10
N ASP A 231 10.90 -10.16 -1.87
CA ASP A 231 10.60 -11.31 -1.01
C ASP A 231 9.17 -11.19 -0.43
N PRO A 232 8.31 -12.19 -0.64
CA PRO A 232 6.99 -12.31 -0.02
C PRO A 232 6.94 -12.10 1.50
N LEU A 233 8.02 -12.38 2.23
CA LEU A 233 8.08 -12.14 3.67
C LEU A 233 8.06 -10.64 4.03
N TYR A 234 8.35 -9.74 3.08
CA TYR A 234 8.22 -8.29 3.25
C TYR A 234 6.80 -7.90 3.66
N ASP A 235 5.80 -8.31 2.86
CA ASP A 235 4.40 -7.97 3.15
C ASP A 235 3.86 -8.75 4.33
N LEU A 236 4.24 -10.03 4.47
CA LEU A 236 3.82 -10.82 5.61
C LEU A 236 4.28 -10.16 6.92
N ALA A 237 5.56 -9.80 7.04
CA ALA A 237 6.07 -9.13 8.23
C ALA A 237 5.40 -7.77 8.47
N TRP A 238 5.09 -7.02 7.40
CA TRP A 238 4.36 -5.76 7.51
C TRP A 238 2.92 -5.97 8.01
N ALA A 239 2.21 -6.96 7.50
CA ALA A 239 0.84 -7.29 7.93
C ALA A 239 0.76 -7.76 9.38
N LEU A 240 1.83 -8.41 9.87
CA LEU A 240 2.00 -8.88 11.24
C LEU A 240 2.47 -7.79 12.21
N ASP A 241 2.78 -6.58 11.73
CA ASP A 241 3.25 -5.49 12.58
C ASP A 241 2.17 -5.13 13.63
N PRO A 242 2.50 -5.04 14.93
CA PRO A 242 1.51 -4.76 15.96
C PRO A 242 0.89 -3.37 15.86
N LEU A 243 1.45 -2.45 15.07
CA LEU A 243 0.84 -1.16 14.77
C LEU A 243 -0.53 -1.31 14.11
N TRP A 244 -0.76 -2.39 13.36
CA TRP A 244 -1.99 -2.64 12.60
C TRP A 244 -3.03 -3.47 13.33
N ASN A 245 -2.85 -3.74 14.63
CA ASN A 245 -3.72 -4.67 15.36
C ASN A 245 -5.02 -4.04 15.89
N HIS A 246 -5.19 -2.71 15.81
CA HIS A 246 -6.37 -1.98 16.34
C HIS A 246 -6.75 -2.37 17.78
N GLY A 247 -5.76 -2.60 18.64
CA GLY A 247 -5.96 -2.99 20.05
C GLY A 247 -6.35 -4.45 20.27
N SER A 248 -6.60 -5.22 19.22
CA SER A 248 -7.05 -6.62 19.32
C SER A 248 -5.95 -7.63 19.66
N GLY A 249 -4.68 -7.24 19.54
CA GLY A 249 -3.53 -8.16 19.64
C GLY A 249 -3.37 -9.11 18.44
N ARG A 250 -4.21 -9.01 17.41
CA ARG A 250 -4.22 -9.84 16.20
C ARG A 250 -3.66 -9.08 14.99
N PRO A 251 -2.83 -9.70 14.12
CA PRO A 251 -2.40 -9.10 12.85
C PRO A 251 -3.53 -8.52 12.02
N ALA A 252 -3.33 -7.29 11.55
CA ALA A 252 -4.34 -6.50 10.84
C ALA A 252 -5.72 -6.48 11.53
N ALA A 253 -5.80 -6.70 12.85
CA ALA A 253 -7.00 -6.89 13.66
C ALA A 253 -7.94 -8.05 13.26
N THR A 254 -7.41 -9.08 12.59
CA THR A 254 -8.23 -10.14 11.98
C THR A 254 -8.04 -11.52 12.63
N LEU A 255 -7.02 -12.29 12.22
CA LEU A 255 -6.76 -13.65 12.69
C LEU A 255 -5.71 -13.70 13.80
N ALA A 256 -5.70 -14.78 14.58
CA ALA A 256 -4.52 -15.09 15.38
C ALA A 256 -3.29 -15.26 14.46
N GLU A 257 -2.11 -14.84 14.92
CA GLU A 257 -0.90 -14.82 14.11
C GLU A 257 -0.56 -16.16 13.44
N ALA A 258 -0.64 -17.26 14.19
CA ALA A 258 -0.38 -18.59 13.64
C ALA A 258 -1.37 -18.97 12.52
N GLN A 259 -2.64 -18.55 12.64
CA GLN A 259 -3.65 -18.80 11.61
C GLN A 259 -3.40 -17.93 10.37
N ALA A 260 -3.07 -16.65 10.56
CA ALA A 260 -2.73 -15.74 9.47
C ALA A 260 -1.55 -16.28 8.64
N ILE A 261 -0.47 -16.71 9.31
CA ILE A 261 0.68 -17.32 8.67
C ILE A 261 0.28 -18.62 7.95
N ALA A 262 -0.51 -19.50 8.58
CA ALA A 262 -0.93 -20.75 7.98
C ALA A 262 -1.78 -20.55 6.70
N VAL A 263 -2.73 -19.62 6.71
CA VAL A 263 -3.54 -19.28 5.53
C VAL A 263 -2.66 -18.75 4.41
N TRP A 264 -1.74 -17.83 4.73
CA TRP A 264 -0.79 -17.30 3.77
C TRP A 264 0.13 -18.38 3.17
N GLN A 265 0.65 -19.30 4.00
CA GLN A 265 1.50 -20.40 3.53
C GLN A 265 0.73 -21.32 2.58
N ALA A 266 -0.51 -21.67 2.92
CA ALA A 266 -1.37 -22.52 2.08
C ALA A 266 -1.65 -21.87 0.72
N ALA A 267 -1.97 -20.58 0.72
CA ALA A 267 -2.31 -19.85 -0.51
C ALA A 267 -1.08 -19.54 -1.38
N SER A 268 0.06 -19.18 -0.78
CA SER A 268 1.29 -18.85 -1.52
C SER A 268 2.08 -20.09 -1.98
N GLY A 269 1.97 -21.20 -1.25
CA GLY A 269 2.87 -22.35 -1.39
C GLY A 269 4.28 -22.08 -0.85
N LEU A 270 4.45 -21.05 -0.01
CA LEU A 270 5.72 -20.70 0.62
C LEU A 270 5.72 -21.08 2.10
N SER A 271 6.92 -21.15 2.68
CA SER A 271 7.12 -21.22 4.12
C SER A 271 7.47 -19.86 4.72
N ALA A 272 7.20 -19.66 6.01
CA ALA A 272 7.71 -18.54 6.80
C ALA A 272 8.67 -19.05 7.88
N PRO A 273 9.95 -19.34 7.54
CA PRO A 273 10.92 -19.80 8.52
C PRO A 273 11.03 -18.77 9.66
N PRO A 274 10.95 -19.17 10.95
CA PRO A 274 10.92 -18.23 12.05
C PRO A 274 12.09 -17.24 12.07
N GLU A 275 13.30 -17.69 11.72
CA GLU A 275 14.51 -16.86 11.69
C GLU A 275 14.46 -15.81 10.57
N ALA A 276 14.03 -16.20 9.37
CA ALA A 276 13.85 -15.27 8.25
C ALA A 276 12.72 -14.26 8.54
N LEU A 277 11.60 -14.72 9.11
CA LEU A 277 10.49 -13.85 9.49
C LEU A 277 10.89 -12.88 10.62
N ALA A 278 11.71 -13.30 11.58
CA ALA A 278 12.23 -12.43 12.63
C ALA A 278 13.06 -11.27 12.05
N TRP A 279 13.91 -11.55 11.07
CA TRP A 279 14.65 -10.49 10.36
C TRP A 279 13.70 -9.53 9.65
N TRP A 280 12.72 -10.06 8.89
CA TRP A 280 11.74 -9.24 8.18
C TRP A 280 10.85 -8.42 9.11
N ARG A 281 10.61 -8.87 10.35
CA ARG A 281 9.92 -8.08 11.38
C ARG A 281 10.72 -6.87 11.83
N VAL A 282 12.03 -7.03 12.06
CA VAL A 282 12.91 -5.89 12.38
C VAL A 282 12.97 -4.93 11.19
N PHE A 283 13.07 -5.46 9.97
CA PHE A 283 13.00 -4.68 8.75
C PHE A 283 11.68 -3.88 8.65
N ALA A 284 10.53 -4.50 8.95
CA ALA A 284 9.23 -3.83 8.93
C ALA A 284 9.20 -2.63 9.89
N GLN A 285 9.81 -2.75 11.07
CA GLN A 285 9.95 -1.61 11.99
C GLN A 285 10.83 -0.49 11.43
N VAL A 286 11.97 -0.84 10.79
CA VAL A 286 12.87 0.12 10.13
C VAL A 286 12.12 0.86 9.02
N LYS A 287 11.45 0.12 8.13
CA LYS A 287 10.60 0.69 7.09
C LYS A 287 9.58 1.66 7.68
N GLY A 288 8.79 1.22 8.67
CA GLY A 288 7.75 2.05 9.28
C GLY A 288 8.34 3.33 9.87
N LEU A 289 9.44 3.22 10.61
CA LEU A 289 10.12 4.37 11.20
C LEU A 289 10.65 5.35 10.13
N ALA A 290 11.19 4.85 9.01
CA ALA A 290 11.59 5.68 7.88
C ALA A 290 10.39 6.48 7.32
N ILE A 291 9.26 5.82 7.07
CA ILE A 291 8.03 6.47 6.59
C ILE A 291 7.57 7.58 7.54
N TRP A 292 7.60 7.34 8.86
CA TRP A 292 7.18 8.32 9.85
C TRP A 292 8.13 9.51 9.97
N ILE A 293 9.43 9.29 9.79
CA ILE A 293 10.43 10.35 9.71
C ILE A 293 10.20 11.21 8.46
N SER A 294 9.97 10.59 7.30
CA SER A 294 9.63 11.29 6.06
C SER A 294 8.34 12.12 6.20
N ALA A 295 7.31 11.56 6.83
CA ALA A 295 6.07 12.29 7.12
C ALA A 295 6.31 13.51 8.02
N ALA A 296 7.12 13.36 9.07
CA ALA A 296 7.51 14.47 9.94
C ALA A 296 8.31 15.54 9.18
N ARG A 297 9.18 15.12 8.24
CA ARG A 297 9.97 16.02 7.39
C ARG A 297 9.10 16.90 6.50
N GLU A 298 8.05 16.34 5.89
CA GLU A 298 7.09 17.10 5.08
C GLU A 298 6.40 18.22 5.86
N ILE A 299 6.04 17.96 7.12
CA ILE A 299 5.45 18.96 8.01
C ILE A 299 6.50 20.00 8.44
N ALA A 300 7.69 19.54 8.85
CA ALA A 300 8.75 20.42 9.33
C ALA A 300 9.24 21.41 8.26
N ASP A 301 9.31 20.97 7.00
CA ASP A 301 9.68 21.82 5.86
C ASP A 301 8.51 22.69 5.34
N GLY A 302 7.32 22.59 5.95
CA GLY A 302 6.13 23.35 5.55
C GLY A 302 5.57 22.96 4.17
N ARG A 303 5.94 21.79 3.65
CA ARG A 303 5.44 21.26 2.37
C ARG A 303 4.02 20.70 2.49
N SER A 304 3.65 20.23 3.68
CA SER A 304 2.30 19.78 4.00
C SER A 304 1.84 20.30 5.36
N PHE A 305 0.53 20.40 5.51
CA PHE A 305 -0.16 20.69 6.77
C PHE A 305 -1.23 19.63 7.08
N ASP A 306 -1.13 18.46 6.44
CA ASP A 306 -2.06 17.36 6.66
C ASP A 306 -1.92 16.83 8.10
N PRO A 307 -2.99 16.85 8.93
CA PRO A 307 -2.93 16.36 10.29
C PRO A 307 -2.56 14.87 10.39
N VAL A 308 -2.80 14.07 9.34
CA VAL A 308 -2.41 12.65 9.31
C VAL A 308 -0.88 12.51 9.27
N LEU A 309 -0.18 13.35 8.50
CA LEU A 309 1.29 13.32 8.45
C LEU A 309 1.91 13.84 9.76
N ALA A 310 1.31 14.87 10.36
CA ALA A 310 1.74 15.36 11.67
C ALA A 310 1.56 14.28 12.76
N PHE A 311 0.43 13.54 12.70
CA PHE A 311 0.20 12.40 13.58
C PHE A 311 1.24 11.29 13.37
N ALA A 312 1.53 10.94 12.11
CA ALA A 312 2.49 9.89 11.76
C ALA A 312 3.88 10.14 12.37
N GLY A 313 4.36 11.39 12.34
CA GLY A 313 5.62 11.81 12.98
C GLY A 313 5.63 11.77 14.51
N SER A 314 4.52 11.38 15.17
CA SER A 314 4.38 11.38 16.62
C SER A 314 4.18 9.98 17.22
N ILE A 315 2.98 9.41 17.16
CA ILE A 315 2.65 8.13 17.81
C ILE A 315 3.29 6.94 17.07
N PRO A 316 3.09 6.76 15.75
CA PRO A 316 3.71 5.66 15.02
C PRO A 316 5.25 5.69 15.09
N TYR A 317 5.84 6.89 15.03
CA TYR A 317 7.27 7.10 15.28
C TYR A 317 7.71 6.51 16.63
N ARG A 318 7.06 6.90 17.74
CA ARG A 318 7.41 6.41 19.09
C ARG A 318 7.20 4.90 19.22
N PHE A 319 6.16 4.37 18.58
CA PHE A 319 5.88 2.95 18.57
C PHE A 319 7.05 2.14 17.97
N HIS A 320 7.49 2.45 16.74
CA HIS A 320 8.58 1.69 16.12
C HIS A 320 9.93 1.92 16.80
N VAL A 321 10.22 3.12 17.33
CA VAL A 321 11.43 3.33 18.13
C VAL A 321 11.45 2.39 19.34
N ALA A 322 10.34 2.28 20.07
CA ALA A 322 10.25 1.40 21.23
C ALA A 322 10.33 -0.09 20.84
N THR A 323 9.70 -0.48 19.73
CA THR A 323 9.72 -1.87 19.25
C THR A 323 11.11 -2.27 18.74
N LEU A 324 11.79 -1.40 17.99
CA LEU A 324 13.19 -1.62 17.57
C LEU A 324 14.13 -1.73 18.75
N ALA A 325 14.01 -0.83 19.75
CA ALA A 325 14.87 -0.87 20.93
C ALA A 325 14.73 -2.19 21.70
N ARG A 326 13.50 -2.73 21.80
CA ARG A 326 13.26 -4.06 22.39
C ARG A 326 13.84 -5.19 21.53
N ALA A 327 13.64 -5.13 20.22
CA ALA A 327 14.14 -6.16 19.30
C ALA A 327 15.67 -6.25 19.30
N LEU A 328 16.38 -5.12 19.44
CA LEU A 328 17.84 -5.08 19.50
C LEU A 328 18.42 -5.49 20.86
N ALA A 329 17.59 -5.57 21.90
CA ALA A 329 18.00 -5.96 23.25
C ALA A 329 17.80 -7.46 23.55
N ALA A 330 17.07 -8.16 22.69
CA ALA A 330 16.81 -9.61 22.77
C ALA A 330 17.92 -10.40 22.08
#